data_AF-A0A7S1YMN4-F1
#
_entry.id   AF-A0A7S1YMN4-F1
#
_cell.length_a   1.000
_cell.length_b   1.000
_cell.length_c   1.000
_cell.angle_alpha   90.00
_cell.angle_beta   90.00
_cell.angle_gamma   90.00
#
_symmetry.space_group_name_H-M   'P 1'
#
loop_
_entity.id
_entity.type
_entity.pdbx_description
1 polymer ?
#
loop_
_entity_poly.entity_id
_entity_poly.type
_entity_poly.pdbx_seq_one_letter_code
_entity_poly.pdbx_strand_id
1 'polypeptide(L)'
;EADAMARLMVHIGTGSSSSSSLVLELCQLHDRLKVAENERPPGVMHGTGVTPKSRRILLGTISKLVHLTISNSTNDNNGSGDGTITVTNARQVLENLFLGIVSFLASTKDLPVTAQLMYQICEATFDLASFGPDMVSVLFRRPSNDHAVADQILRNDCILALTRAGSYGYETLTFVEGETTPDTLLFQWGRLRASQLSLVKSMNAISLSGGGGFVRHIVEQECNAIQRQCQAGPSSKSSIFNDAIISENIVDAGAVLYGISESLRAGSRKVSKNVSPRTSHVDLLSAILQTVLRTISHPCGQATGFLDPRTTLSEAWYLTLSALLDVLQKREAPDGVATIEKAAHLVGESCCATVLLLFNRSLAKRATVRAQHNKGMDVDGPQVLAMLDFLEK
;
A
#
# COMPACT_ATOMS: atom_id res chain seq x y z
N GLU A 1 6.48 13.56 -25.46
CA GLU A 1 6.64 12.24 -24.82
C GLU A 1 7.58 11.34 -25.62
N ALA A 2 7.26 11.01 -26.89
CA ALA A 2 8.10 10.15 -27.74
C ALA A 2 9.56 10.63 -27.89
N ASP A 3 9.80 11.93 -28.11
CA ASP A 3 11.17 12.47 -28.23
C ASP A 3 11.96 12.38 -26.90
N ALA A 4 11.32 12.68 -25.77
CA ALA A 4 11.95 12.57 -24.45
C ALA A 4 12.22 11.11 -24.06
N MET A 5 11.31 10.19 -24.37
CA MET A 5 11.50 8.75 -24.17
C MET A 5 12.56 8.17 -25.11
N ALA A 6 12.63 8.65 -26.35
CA ALA A 6 13.69 8.27 -27.30
C ALA A 6 15.06 8.77 -26.82
N ARG A 7 15.16 10.01 -26.33
CA ARG A 7 16.38 10.55 -25.72
C ARG A 7 16.78 9.81 -24.44
N LEU A 8 15.80 9.40 -23.62
CA LEU A 8 16.03 8.55 -22.45
C LEU A 8 16.59 7.17 -22.85
N MET A 9 16.01 6.53 -23.86
CA MET A 9 16.51 5.25 -24.39
C MET A 9 17.91 5.38 -25.01
N VAL A 10 18.18 6.48 -25.71
CA VAL A 10 19.52 6.80 -26.22
C VAL A 10 20.49 7.01 -25.05
N HIS A 11 20.12 7.79 -24.04
CA HIS A 11 21.00 8.05 -22.89
C HIS A 11 21.31 6.80 -22.07
N ILE A 12 20.32 5.91 -21.86
CA ILE A 12 20.52 4.59 -21.25
C ILE A 12 21.42 3.70 -22.12
N GLY A 13 21.35 3.83 -23.45
CA GLY A 13 22.12 3.03 -24.41
C GLY A 13 23.51 3.57 -24.76
N THR A 14 23.77 4.87 -24.64
CA THR A 14 24.98 5.52 -25.16
C THR A 14 25.82 6.27 -24.11
N GLY A 15 25.28 6.53 -22.91
CA GLY A 15 26.00 7.19 -21.80
C GLY A 15 26.55 8.59 -22.13
N SER A 16 26.04 9.26 -23.17
CA SER A 16 26.74 10.36 -23.85
C SER A 16 26.25 11.78 -23.52
N SER A 17 25.32 11.96 -22.57
CA SER A 17 24.95 13.28 -22.03
C SER A 17 25.32 13.36 -20.54
N SER A 18 25.53 14.56 -19.98
CA SER A 18 25.60 14.67 -18.52
C SER A 18 24.24 14.26 -17.94
N SER A 19 24.22 13.20 -17.13
CA SER A 19 22.99 12.62 -16.57
C SER A 19 22.15 13.64 -15.79
N SER A 20 22.78 14.70 -15.29
CA SER A 20 22.13 15.80 -14.58
C SER A 20 21.31 16.73 -15.48
N SER A 21 21.77 17.05 -16.69
CA SER A 21 20.99 17.88 -17.65
C SER A 21 19.71 17.16 -18.07
N LEU A 22 19.81 15.84 -18.31
CA LEU A 22 18.66 15.03 -18.66
C LEU A 22 17.64 14.99 -17.52
N VAL A 23 18.07 14.87 -16.26
CA VAL A 23 17.13 14.88 -15.11
C VAL A 23 16.34 16.18 -15.04
N LEU A 24 16.99 17.33 -15.24
CA LEU A 24 16.29 18.63 -15.24
C LEU A 24 15.26 18.73 -16.37
N GLU A 25 15.61 18.30 -17.59
CA GLU A 25 14.68 18.26 -18.72
C GLU A 25 13.47 17.35 -18.46
N LEU A 26 13.69 16.21 -17.83
CA LEU A 26 12.63 15.27 -17.47
C LEU A 26 11.72 15.82 -16.36
N CYS A 27 12.26 16.53 -15.37
CA CYS A 27 11.46 17.25 -14.37
C CYS A 27 10.59 18.33 -15.01
N GLN A 28 11.14 19.15 -15.90
CA GLN A 28 10.36 20.16 -16.64
C GLN A 28 9.31 19.54 -17.57
N LEU A 29 9.61 18.37 -18.13
CA LEU A 29 8.59 17.60 -18.86
C LEU A 29 7.48 17.14 -17.91
N HIS A 30 7.82 16.58 -16.75
CA HIS A 30 6.83 16.14 -15.75
C HIS A 30 5.88 17.26 -15.35
N ASP A 31 6.38 18.47 -15.06
CA ASP A 31 5.56 19.62 -14.71
C ASP A 31 4.58 20.00 -15.83
N ARG A 32 5.08 20.09 -17.07
CA ARG A 32 4.21 20.37 -18.24
C ARG A 32 3.13 19.31 -18.43
N LEU A 33 3.46 18.05 -18.19
CA LEU A 33 2.50 16.96 -18.26
C LEU A 33 1.46 17.03 -17.13
N LYS A 34 1.86 17.46 -15.92
CA LYS A 34 0.94 17.64 -14.80
C LYS A 34 -0.05 18.78 -15.05
N VAL A 35 0.41 19.90 -15.61
CA VAL A 35 -0.47 21.02 -15.98
C VAL A 35 -1.50 20.57 -17.02
N ALA A 36 -1.05 19.91 -18.09
CA ALA A 36 -1.94 19.37 -19.13
C ALA A 36 -2.93 18.31 -18.59
N GLU A 37 -2.55 17.55 -17.56
CA GLU A 37 -3.45 16.61 -16.88
C GLU A 37 -4.50 17.34 -16.03
N ASN A 38 -4.12 18.39 -15.30
CA ASN A 38 -5.03 19.16 -14.45
C ASN A 38 -6.08 19.94 -15.25
N GLU A 39 -5.76 20.32 -16.49
CA GLU A 39 -6.70 20.97 -17.43
C GLU A 39 -7.74 19.99 -18.00
N ARG A 40 -7.64 18.69 -17.71
CA ARG A 40 -8.56 17.67 -18.23
C ARG A 40 -9.91 17.69 -17.48
N PRO A 41 -11.04 17.68 -18.22
CA PRO A 41 -12.36 17.55 -17.60
C PRO A 41 -12.56 16.19 -16.90
N PRO A 42 -13.38 16.11 -15.83
CA PRO A 42 -13.75 14.86 -15.19
C PRO A 42 -14.37 13.86 -16.18
N GLY A 43 -13.97 12.58 -16.12
CA GLY A 43 -14.55 11.50 -16.93
C GLY A 43 -13.95 11.31 -18.33
N VAL A 44 -13.00 12.15 -18.76
CA VAL A 44 -12.30 11.99 -20.04
C VAL A 44 -11.10 11.05 -19.86
N MET A 45 -11.16 9.86 -20.47
CA MET A 45 -10.11 8.83 -20.35
C MET A 45 -9.03 8.92 -21.44
N HIS A 46 -9.22 9.72 -22.49
CA HIS A 46 -8.32 9.86 -23.66
C HIS A 46 -8.45 11.24 -24.32
N GLY A 47 -7.36 11.83 -24.86
CA GLY A 47 -7.35 13.16 -25.50
C GLY A 47 -5.95 13.79 -25.59
N THR A 48 -5.86 15.08 -25.96
CA THR A 48 -4.61 15.86 -25.97
C THR A 48 -4.05 16.00 -24.55
N GLY A 49 -3.02 15.22 -24.24
CA GLY A 49 -2.38 15.19 -22.93
C GLY A 49 -1.96 13.76 -22.55
N VAL A 50 -0.98 13.65 -21.67
CA VAL A 50 -0.40 12.36 -21.26
C VAL A 50 -1.33 11.68 -20.24
N THR A 51 -1.34 10.34 -20.21
CA THR A 51 -2.09 9.61 -19.16
C THR A 51 -1.40 9.80 -17.80
N PRO A 52 -2.13 9.85 -16.67
CA PRO A 52 -1.50 9.92 -15.35
C PRO A 52 -0.45 8.82 -15.14
N LYS A 53 -0.70 7.63 -15.69
CA LYS A 53 0.25 6.51 -15.71
C LYS A 53 1.57 6.84 -16.38
N SER A 54 1.56 7.41 -17.58
CA SER A 54 2.78 7.82 -18.29
C SER A 54 3.58 8.88 -17.51
N ARG A 55 2.91 9.85 -16.89
CA ARG A 55 3.57 10.87 -16.04
C ARG A 55 4.22 10.23 -14.81
N ARG A 56 3.58 9.23 -14.20
CA ARG A 56 4.11 8.46 -13.06
C ARG A 56 5.29 7.58 -13.46
N ILE A 57 5.25 6.95 -14.64
CA ILE A 57 6.39 6.21 -15.21
C ILE A 57 7.59 7.14 -15.36
N LEU A 58 7.37 8.35 -15.88
CA LEU A 58 8.40 9.38 -15.97
C LEU A 58 8.95 9.76 -14.59
N LEU A 59 8.08 10.01 -13.60
CA LEU A 59 8.50 10.34 -12.23
C LEU A 59 9.34 9.22 -11.58
N GLY A 60 8.91 7.96 -11.73
CA GLY A 60 9.67 6.81 -11.25
C GLY A 60 11.01 6.62 -11.97
N THR A 61 11.07 7.00 -13.25
CA THR A 61 12.31 6.99 -14.03
C THR A 61 13.27 8.08 -13.54
N ILE A 62 12.77 9.31 -13.34
CA ILE A 62 13.55 10.42 -12.77
C ILE A 62 14.12 10.01 -11.41
N SER A 63 13.29 9.44 -10.53
CA SER A 63 13.73 9.03 -9.20
C SER A 63 14.85 7.98 -9.24
N LYS A 64 14.77 7.00 -10.15
CA LYS A 64 15.83 6.01 -10.36
C LYS A 64 17.11 6.63 -10.92
N LEU A 65 17.00 7.54 -11.89
CA LEU A 65 18.15 8.22 -12.49
C LEU A 65 18.90 9.08 -11.47
N VAL A 66 18.19 9.81 -10.61
CA VAL A 66 18.81 10.59 -9.53
C VAL A 66 19.59 9.67 -8.59
N HIS A 67 19.01 8.54 -8.18
CA HIS A 67 19.69 7.58 -7.30
C HIS A 67 20.96 6.99 -7.95
N LEU A 68 20.89 6.60 -9.23
CA LEU A 68 22.05 6.08 -9.98
C LEU A 68 23.15 7.14 -10.11
N THR A 69 22.77 8.39 -10.38
CA THR A 69 23.73 9.48 -10.55
C THR A 69 24.46 9.79 -9.24
N ILE A 70 23.74 9.80 -8.11
CA ILE A 70 24.35 9.98 -6.79
C ILE A 70 25.32 8.83 -6.48
N SER A 71 24.91 7.58 -6.73
CA SER A 71 25.74 6.39 -6.45
C SER A 71 27.04 6.35 -7.26
N ASN A 72 26.99 6.82 -8.51
CA ASN A 72 28.18 6.91 -9.37
C ASN A 72 29.10 8.05 -8.94
N SER A 73 28.56 9.21 -8.54
CA SER A 73 29.37 10.34 -8.06
C SER A 73 30.13 10.07 -6.75
N THR A 74 29.64 9.15 -5.90
CA THR A 74 30.34 8.76 -4.67
C THR A 74 31.53 7.83 -4.90
N ASN A 75 31.64 7.21 -6.09
CA ASN A 75 32.77 6.36 -6.45
C ASN A 75 33.88 7.13 -7.20
N ASP A 76 33.54 8.24 -7.86
CA ASP A 76 34.49 9.08 -8.58
C ASP A 76 35.04 10.19 -7.67
N ASN A 77 36.09 9.86 -6.91
CA ASN A 77 36.88 10.79 -6.09
C ASN A 77 37.66 11.87 -6.88
N ASN A 78 37.36 12.08 -8.18
CA ASN A 78 38.00 13.10 -9.00
C ASN A 78 37.09 14.33 -9.13
N GLY A 79 37.37 15.33 -8.31
CA GLY A 79 36.59 16.56 -8.15
C GLY A 79 36.55 17.48 -9.37
N SER A 80 35.71 17.18 -10.36
CA SER A 80 35.18 18.21 -11.26
C SER A 80 33.95 18.86 -10.61
N GLY A 81 34.11 20.06 -10.05
CA GLY A 81 33.09 20.78 -9.27
C GLY A 81 31.75 21.06 -9.98
N ASP A 82 31.70 20.92 -11.31
CA ASP A 82 30.49 21.14 -12.12
C ASP A 82 29.49 19.96 -12.06
N GLY A 83 30.00 18.73 -11.88
CA GLY A 83 29.17 17.53 -11.71
C GLY A 83 28.41 17.51 -10.38
N THR A 84 29.06 17.95 -9.29
CA THR A 84 28.47 17.95 -7.94
C THR A 84 27.36 18.99 -7.80
N ILE A 85 27.52 20.17 -8.39
CA ILE A 85 26.50 21.24 -8.35
C ILE A 85 25.23 20.81 -9.11
N THR A 86 25.38 20.18 -10.27
CA THR A 86 24.24 19.75 -11.09
C THR A 86 23.48 18.56 -10.51
N VAL A 87 24.15 17.62 -9.83
CA VAL A 87 23.51 16.52 -9.08
C VAL A 87 22.74 17.04 -7.86
N THR A 88 23.29 18.03 -7.17
CA THR A 88 22.63 18.68 -6.03
C THR A 88 21.35 19.39 -6.48
N ASN A 89 21.37 20.07 -7.63
CA ASN A 89 20.19 20.73 -8.20
C ASN A 89 19.10 19.72 -8.62
N ALA A 90 19.47 18.63 -9.28
CA ALA A 90 18.54 17.57 -9.67
C ALA A 90 17.84 16.92 -8.46
N ARG A 91 18.61 16.67 -7.39
CA ARG A 91 18.08 16.18 -6.11
C ARG A 91 17.12 17.18 -5.47
N GLN A 92 17.51 18.46 -5.40
CA GLN A 92 16.68 19.51 -4.82
C GLN A 92 15.35 19.65 -5.57
N VAL A 93 15.35 19.60 -6.91
CA VAL A 93 14.12 19.65 -7.71
C VAL A 93 13.21 18.46 -7.39
N LEU A 94 13.78 17.25 -7.29
CA LEU A 94 13.00 16.05 -6.94
C LEU A 94 12.44 16.13 -5.51
N GLU A 95 13.22 16.65 -4.55
CA GLU A 95 12.78 16.89 -3.18
C GLU A 95 11.67 17.95 -3.12
N ASN A 96 11.78 19.02 -3.91
CA ASN A 96 10.74 20.05 -4.01
C ASN A 96 9.44 19.49 -4.60
N LEU A 97 9.52 18.64 -5.63
CA LEU A 97 8.35 17.94 -6.19
C LEU A 97 7.69 17.04 -5.14
N PHE A 98 8.50 16.27 -4.40
CA PHE A 98 8.01 15.43 -3.32
C PHE A 98 7.32 16.25 -2.22
N LEU A 99 7.98 17.30 -1.71
CA LEU A 99 7.44 18.18 -0.68
C LEU A 99 6.21 18.95 -1.15
N GLY A 100 6.13 19.32 -2.43
CA GLY A 100 4.94 19.93 -3.02
C GLY A 100 3.72 19.01 -2.91
N ILE A 101 3.89 17.71 -3.20
CA ILE A 101 2.81 16.73 -3.08
C ILE A 101 2.44 16.47 -1.62
N VAL A 102 3.43 16.35 -0.72
CA VAL A 102 3.20 16.21 0.73
C VAL A 102 2.44 17.41 1.28
N SER A 103 2.83 18.62 0.88
CA SER A 103 2.18 19.87 1.30
C SER A 103 0.75 19.97 0.80
N PHE A 104 0.51 19.61 -0.47
CA PHE A 104 -0.85 19.51 -1.01
C PHE A 104 -1.71 18.57 -0.15
N LEU A 105 -1.26 17.33 0.07
CA LEU A 105 -2.01 16.35 0.87
C LEU A 105 -2.24 16.83 2.30
N ALA A 106 -1.22 17.38 2.96
CA ALA A 106 -1.34 17.95 4.31
C ALA A 106 -2.41 19.04 4.39
N SER A 107 -2.51 19.90 3.36
CA SER A 107 -3.53 20.95 3.29
C SER A 107 -4.97 20.44 3.20
N THR A 108 -5.16 19.16 2.80
CA THR A 108 -6.48 18.54 2.69
C THR A 108 -7.00 17.94 4.00
N LYS A 109 -6.18 17.88 5.06
CA LYS A 109 -6.48 17.13 6.29
C LYS A 109 -7.80 17.53 6.97
N ASP A 110 -8.19 18.81 6.85
CA ASP A 110 -9.37 19.40 7.50
C ASP A 110 -10.52 19.69 6.53
N LEU A 111 -10.32 19.42 5.24
CA LEU A 111 -11.33 19.70 4.21
C LEU A 111 -12.44 18.64 4.22
N PRO A 112 -13.69 19.02 3.88
CA PRO A 112 -14.77 18.07 3.70
C PRO A 112 -14.46 17.16 2.51
N VAL A 113 -14.60 15.85 2.72
CA VAL A 113 -14.30 14.86 1.68
C VAL A 113 -15.43 14.84 0.66
N THR A 114 -15.09 15.21 -0.58
CA THR A 114 -15.96 15.14 -1.76
C THR A 114 -15.38 14.16 -2.78
N ALA A 115 -16.15 13.72 -3.76
CA ALA A 115 -15.63 12.84 -4.83
C ALA A 115 -14.45 13.48 -5.57
N GLN A 116 -14.49 14.80 -5.81
CA GLN A 116 -13.40 15.54 -6.45
C GLN A 116 -12.15 15.61 -5.58
N LEU A 117 -12.31 15.89 -4.27
CA LEU A 117 -11.18 15.90 -3.36
C LEU A 117 -10.57 14.50 -3.23
N MET A 118 -11.41 13.46 -3.17
CA MET A 118 -10.97 12.06 -3.14
C MET A 118 -10.15 11.70 -4.39
N TYR A 119 -10.60 12.14 -5.57
CA TYR A 119 -9.84 12.01 -6.82
C TYR A 119 -8.45 12.66 -6.70
N GLN A 120 -8.39 13.90 -6.22
CA GLN A 120 -7.12 14.64 -6.11
C GLN A 120 -6.16 14.00 -5.09
N ILE A 121 -6.67 13.57 -3.94
CA ILE A 121 -5.90 12.84 -2.93
C ILE A 121 -5.39 11.53 -3.53
N CYS A 122 -6.23 10.79 -4.26
CA CYS A 122 -5.85 9.56 -4.94
C CYS A 122 -4.69 9.78 -5.93
N GLU A 123 -4.81 10.77 -6.81
CA GLU A 123 -3.77 11.11 -7.80
C GLU A 123 -2.46 11.53 -7.13
N ALA A 124 -2.53 12.37 -6.11
CA ALA A 124 -1.36 12.78 -5.33
C ALA A 124 -0.70 11.60 -4.60
N THR A 125 -1.49 10.64 -4.10
CA THR A 125 -0.97 9.43 -3.44
C THR A 125 -0.26 8.51 -4.43
N PHE A 126 -0.79 8.35 -5.64
CA PHE A 126 -0.08 7.62 -6.70
C PHE A 126 1.22 8.33 -7.12
N ASP A 127 1.21 9.66 -7.15
CA ASP A 127 2.41 10.45 -7.42
C ASP A 127 3.46 10.23 -6.33
N LEU A 128 3.08 10.24 -5.05
CA LEU A 128 3.98 9.87 -3.93
C LEU A 128 4.53 8.45 -4.07
N ALA A 129 3.69 7.48 -4.42
CA ALA A 129 4.09 6.10 -4.61
C ALA A 129 5.05 5.90 -5.80
N SER A 130 5.12 6.86 -6.73
CA SER A 130 6.01 6.78 -7.89
C SER A 130 7.46 7.16 -7.55
N PHE A 131 7.72 7.76 -6.39
CA PHE A 131 9.09 8.02 -5.92
C PHE A 131 9.77 6.75 -5.43
N GLY A 132 11.10 6.74 -5.48
CA GLY A 132 11.91 5.65 -4.97
C GLY A 132 11.70 5.43 -3.46
N PRO A 133 11.90 4.19 -2.95
CA PRO A 133 11.60 3.83 -1.56
C PRO A 133 12.30 4.70 -0.52
N ASP A 134 13.51 5.19 -0.82
CA ASP A 134 14.27 6.05 0.10
C ASP A 134 13.59 7.39 0.30
N MET A 135 13.01 7.98 -0.76
CA MET A 135 12.27 9.23 -0.67
C MET A 135 10.94 9.02 0.04
N VAL A 136 10.19 7.97 -0.32
CA VAL A 136 8.93 7.61 0.33
C VAL A 136 9.14 7.37 1.82
N SER A 137 10.25 6.75 2.21
CA SER A 137 10.58 6.52 3.62
C SER A 137 10.69 7.81 4.43
N VAL A 138 11.09 8.93 3.81
CA VAL A 138 11.20 10.23 4.49
C VAL A 138 9.85 10.67 5.04
N LEU A 139 8.73 10.30 4.40
CA LEU A 139 7.38 10.61 4.90
C LEU A 139 7.14 10.01 6.30
N PHE A 140 7.73 8.85 6.59
CA PHE A 140 7.43 8.06 7.78
C PHE A 140 8.55 8.04 8.82
N ARG A 141 9.76 8.53 8.49
CA ARG A 141 10.89 8.57 9.43
C ARG A 141 10.64 9.61 10.53
N ARG A 142 10.94 9.22 11.77
CA ARG A 142 11.07 10.18 12.88
C ARG A 142 12.30 11.07 12.65
N PRO A 143 12.22 12.38 12.88
CA PRO A 143 13.35 13.28 12.75
C PRO A 143 14.34 12.99 13.88
N SER A 144 15.63 13.04 13.58
CA SER A 144 16.70 12.84 14.56
C SER A 144 17.05 14.10 15.35
N ASN A 145 16.60 15.29 14.91
CA ASN A 145 16.93 16.59 15.50
C ASN A 145 15.69 17.49 15.71
N ASP A 146 15.74 18.33 16.76
CA ASP A 146 14.68 19.25 17.19
C ASP A 146 14.40 20.43 16.23
N HIS A 147 15.25 20.70 15.24
CA HIS A 147 15.04 21.77 14.24
C HIS A 147 14.12 21.36 13.06
N ALA A 148 13.62 20.13 13.04
CA ALA A 148 12.76 19.60 11.97
C ALA A 148 11.27 19.55 12.35
N VAL A 149 10.82 20.36 13.33
CA VAL A 149 9.43 20.31 13.83
C VAL A 149 8.42 20.68 12.74
N ALA A 150 8.69 21.72 11.93
CA ALA A 150 7.79 22.13 10.86
C ALA A 150 7.63 21.04 9.78
N ASP A 151 8.73 20.44 9.34
CA ASP A 151 8.71 19.32 8.39
C ASP A 151 8.02 18.09 8.97
N GLN A 152 8.16 17.86 10.28
CA GLN A 152 7.45 16.78 10.96
C GLN A 152 5.94 17.00 11.01
N ILE A 153 5.51 18.23 11.31
CA ILE A 153 4.09 18.59 11.31
C ILE A 153 3.52 18.37 9.91
N LEU A 154 4.21 18.85 8.87
CA LEU A 154 3.78 18.68 7.48
C LEU A 154 3.59 17.21 7.10
N ARG A 155 4.56 16.36 7.45
CA ARG A 155 4.50 14.91 7.20
C ARG A 155 3.37 14.24 7.98
N ASN A 156 3.22 14.57 9.26
CA ASN A 156 2.15 14.04 10.10
C ASN A 156 0.77 14.43 9.56
N ASP A 157 0.61 15.69 9.13
CA ASP A 157 -0.60 16.20 8.52
C ASP A 157 -0.93 15.50 7.19
N CYS A 158 0.09 15.23 6.36
CA CYS A 158 -0.06 14.43 5.16
C CYS A 158 -0.55 13.00 5.48
N ILE A 159 0.06 12.33 6.47
CA ILE A 159 -0.38 10.99 6.89
C ILE A 159 -1.81 11.04 7.42
N LEU A 160 -2.16 12.05 8.22
CA LEU A 160 -3.50 12.25 8.77
C LEU A 160 -4.55 12.46 7.67
N ALA A 161 -4.23 13.25 6.64
CA ALA A 161 -5.10 13.44 5.49
C ALA A 161 -5.37 12.11 4.76
N LEU A 162 -4.33 11.31 4.53
CA LEU A 162 -4.45 10.01 3.88
C LEU A 162 -5.27 9.02 4.72
N THR A 163 -5.02 8.92 6.03
CA THR A 163 -5.78 8.03 6.91
C THR A 163 -7.24 8.45 7.03
N ARG A 164 -7.52 9.76 7.13
CA ARG A 164 -8.88 10.31 7.19
C ARG A 164 -9.65 10.05 5.90
N ALA A 165 -9.05 10.30 4.74
CA ALA A 165 -9.69 10.04 3.45
C ALA A 165 -10.01 8.54 3.26
N GLY A 166 -9.09 7.66 3.68
CA GLY A 166 -9.31 6.22 3.68
C GLY A 166 -10.47 5.81 4.60
N SER A 167 -10.46 6.26 5.86
CA SER A 167 -11.52 6.02 6.85
C SER A 167 -12.88 6.50 6.38
N TYR A 168 -12.95 7.72 5.84
CA TYR A 168 -14.20 8.32 5.37
C TYR A 168 -14.88 7.42 4.34
N GLY A 169 -14.14 6.94 3.34
CA GLY A 169 -14.75 6.09 2.33
C GLY A 169 -15.22 4.73 2.86
N TYR A 170 -14.57 4.18 3.90
CA TYR A 170 -15.11 3.03 4.62
C TYR A 170 -16.38 3.40 5.41
N GLU A 171 -16.43 4.53 6.10
CA GLU A 171 -17.60 4.95 6.88
C GLU A 171 -18.84 5.21 6.01
N THR A 172 -18.65 5.75 4.80
CA THR A 172 -19.74 6.06 3.85
C THR A 172 -20.33 4.85 3.13
N LEU A 173 -19.82 3.64 3.38
CA LEU A 173 -20.33 2.43 2.74
C LEU A 173 -21.74 2.12 3.24
N THR A 174 -22.70 2.10 2.31
CA THR A 174 -24.07 1.65 2.59
C THR A 174 -24.23 0.20 2.17
N PHE A 175 -24.86 -0.59 3.05
CA PHE A 175 -25.06 -2.04 2.88
C PHE A 175 -26.56 -2.40 2.84
N VAL A 176 -27.43 -1.41 2.56
CA VAL A 176 -28.90 -1.52 2.63
C VAL A 176 -29.51 -1.66 1.22
N GLU A 177 -30.60 -2.43 1.11
CA GLU A 177 -31.35 -2.60 -0.14
C GLU A 177 -32.05 -1.30 -0.59
N GLY A 178 -31.82 -0.89 -1.85
CA GLY A 178 -32.60 0.17 -2.52
C GLY A 178 -31.77 1.39 -3.00
N GLU A 179 -30.57 1.59 -2.47
CA GLU A 179 -29.66 2.62 -2.97
C GLU A 179 -28.93 2.12 -4.22
N THR A 180 -29.48 2.48 -5.38
CA THR A 180 -28.88 2.21 -6.68
C THR A 180 -28.09 3.42 -7.14
N THR A 181 -26.86 3.54 -6.67
CA THR A 181 -25.80 4.22 -7.44
C THR A 181 -24.45 3.82 -6.84
N PRO A 182 -23.49 3.34 -7.63
CA PRO A 182 -22.10 3.50 -7.25
C PRO A 182 -21.86 5.01 -7.31
N ASP A 183 -21.93 5.65 -6.14
CA ASP A 183 -21.61 7.05 -5.99
C ASP A 183 -20.21 7.28 -6.60
N THR A 184 -20.05 8.35 -7.38
CA THR A 184 -18.74 8.73 -7.94
C THR A 184 -17.68 8.77 -6.84
N LEU A 185 -18.09 9.09 -5.61
CA LEU A 185 -17.28 9.00 -4.39
C LEU A 185 -16.75 7.59 -4.11
N LEU A 186 -17.58 6.55 -4.18
CA LEU A 186 -17.19 5.16 -3.92
C LEU A 186 -16.16 4.67 -4.94
N PHE A 187 -16.33 5.06 -6.21
CA PHE A 187 -15.36 4.79 -7.25
C PHE A 187 -14.01 5.45 -6.96
N GLN A 188 -14.01 6.75 -6.62
CA GLN A 188 -12.76 7.45 -6.27
C GLN A 188 -12.10 6.89 -5.01
N TRP A 189 -12.88 6.44 -4.05
CA TRP A 189 -12.37 5.78 -2.86
C TRP A 189 -11.73 4.43 -3.17
N GLY A 190 -12.31 3.60 -4.05
CA GLY A 190 -11.65 2.37 -4.51
C GLY A 190 -10.29 2.64 -5.16
N ARG A 191 -10.19 3.71 -5.94
CA ARG A 191 -8.91 4.18 -6.49
C ARG A 191 -7.95 4.66 -5.40
N LEU A 192 -8.45 5.32 -4.35
CA LEU A 192 -7.63 5.70 -3.19
C LEU A 192 -7.08 4.46 -2.46
N ARG A 193 -7.85 3.37 -2.29
CA ARG A 193 -7.33 2.11 -1.74
C ARG A 193 -6.15 1.58 -2.56
N ALA A 194 -6.27 1.62 -3.88
CA ALA A 194 -5.19 1.19 -4.78
C ALA A 194 -3.95 2.09 -4.71
N SER A 195 -4.13 3.41 -4.57
CA SER A 195 -3.00 4.33 -4.43
C SER A 195 -2.32 4.20 -3.07
N GLN A 196 -3.08 4.00 -1.99
CA GLN A 196 -2.53 3.69 -0.66
C GLN A 196 -1.76 2.37 -0.65
N LEU A 197 -2.29 1.32 -1.31
CA LEU A 197 -1.55 0.07 -1.48
C LEU A 197 -0.24 0.30 -2.25
N SER A 198 -0.28 1.07 -3.33
CA SER A 198 0.91 1.41 -4.11
C SER A 198 1.95 2.16 -3.26
N LEU A 199 1.50 3.06 -2.39
CA LEU A 199 2.35 3.76 -1.43
C LEU A 199 2.98 2.76 -0.45
N VAL A 200 2.20 1.83 0.13
CA VAL A 200 2.69 0.78 1.02
C VAL A 200 3.72 -0.13 0.33
N LYS A 201 3.49 -0.53 -0.92
CA LYS A 201 4.47 -1.31 -1.71
C LYS A 201 5.77 -0.55 -1.99
N SER A 202 5.67 0.77 -2.10
CA SER A 202 6.82 1.66 -2.34
C SER A 202 7.61 1.93 -1.07
N MET A 203 6.99 1.76 0.11
CA MET A 203 7.69 1.75 1.38
C MET A 203 8.56 0.49 1.45
N ASN A 204 9.89 0.66 1.55
CA ASN A 204 10.77 -0.49 1.79
C ASN A 204 10.58 -1.04 3.22
N ALA A 205 11.13 -2.23 3.46
CA ALA A 205 11.11 -2.91 4.75
C ALA A 205 11.64 -2.05 5.93
N ILE A 206 12.56 -1.12 5.67
CA ILE A 206 13.13 -0.19 6.67
C ILE A 206 12.12 0.90 7.06
N SER A 207 11.24 1.30 6.13
CA SER A 207 10.24 2.36 6.30
C SER A 207 9.04 1.94 7.15
N LEU A 208 8.80 0.63 7.29
CA LEU A 208 7.71 0.10 8.13
C LEU A 208 7.91 0.41 9.62
N SER A 209 9.15 0.62 10.07
CA SER A 209 9.46 1.03 11.44
C SER A 209 8.80 2.38 11.84
N GLY A 210 8.66 3.30 10.88
CA GLY A 210 7.98 4.59 11.08
C GLY A 210 6.56 4.61 10.51
N GLY A 211 6.31 3.87 9.43
CA GLY A 211 5.03 3.83 8.74
C GLY A 211 4.05 2.76 9.25
N GLY A 212 4.44 1.96 10.24
CA GLY A 212 3.60 0.90 10.79
C GLY A 212 2.25 1.39 11.30
N GLY A 213 2.18 2.61 11.87
CA GLY A 213 0.92 3.21 12.29
C GLY A 213 -0.05 3.48 11.14
N PHE A 214 0.45 3.95 10.00
CA PHE A 214 -0.33 4.17 8.78
C PHE A 214 -0.85 2.85 8.20
N VAL A 215 0.03 1.85 8.08
CA VAL A 215 -0.36 0.51 7.56
C VAL A 215 -1.37 -0.16 8.47
N ARG A 216 -1.13 -0.12 9.79
CA ARG A 216 -2.05 -0.63 10.82
C ARG A 216 -3.43 -0.01 10.66
N HIS A 217 -3.51 1.32 10.56
CA HIS A 217 -4.77 2.03 10.43
C HIS A 217 -5.55 1.55 9.20
N ILE A 218 -4.90 1.43 8.04
CA ILE A 218 -5.58 0.97 6.81
C ILE A 218 -6.15 -0.45 6.99
N VAL A 219 -5.36 -1.37 7.56
CA VAL A 219 -5.82 -2.75 7.80
C VAL A 219 -6.98 -2.78 8.79
N GLU A 220 -6.94 -1.98 9.85
CA GLU A 220 -8.03 -1.90 10.83
C GLU A 220 -9.33 -1.40 10.20
N GLN A 221 -9.26 -0.38 9.34
CA GLN A 221 -10.43 0.14 8.63
C GLN A 221 -11.01 -0.88 7.63
N GLU A 222 -10.14 -1.59 6.90
CA GLU A 222 -10.55 -2.67 6.00
C GLU A 222 -11.28 -3.78 6.76
N CYS A 223 -10.72 -4.21 7.89
CA CYS A 223 -11.32 -5.21 8.77
C CYS A 223 -12.69 -4.76 9.28
N ASN A 224 -12.84 -3.51 9.72
CA ASN A 224 -14.11 -2.97 10.18
C ASN A 224 -15.17 -2.95 9.07
N ALA A 225 -14.78 -2.67 7.83
CA ALA A 225 -15.68 -2.70 6.68
C ALA A 225 -16.10 -4.12 6.30
N ILE A 226 -15.18 -5.08 6.34
CA ILE A 226 -15.47 -6.51 6.15
C ILE A 226 -16.50 -6.98 7.18
N GLN A 227 -16.32 -6.62 8.46
CA GLN A 227 -17.28 -6.97 9.51
C GLN A 227 -18.66 -6.39 9.25
N ARG A 228 -18.76 -5.11 8.85
CA ARG A 228 -20.06 -4.49 8.49
C ARG A 228 -20.72 -5.17 7.30
N GLN A 229 -19.96 -5.52 6.25
CA GLN A 229 -20.48 -6.28 5.12
C GLN A 229 -20.97 -7.66 5.56
N CYS A 230 -20.24 -8.35 6.45
CA CYS A 230 -20.64 -9.64 6.98
C CYS A 230 -21.90 -9.57 7.85
N GLN A 231 -22.09 -8.48 8.60
CA GLN A 231 -23.28 -8.21 9.40
C GLN A 231 -24.52 -7.96 8.53
N ALA A 232 -24.35 -7.21 7.44
CA ALA A 232 -25.39 -7.04 6.43
C ALA A 232 -25.69 -8.38 5.72
N GLY A 233 -24.65 -9.20 5.49
CA GLY A 233 -24.80 -10.54 4.95
C GLY A 233 -25.35 -10.54 3.52
N PRO A 234 -26.21 -11.50 3.16
CA PRO A 234 -26.75 -11.67 1.80
C PRO A 234 -27.50 -10.49 1.19
N SER A 235 -28.09 -9.62 2.02
CA SER A 235 -28.77 -8.41 1.56
C SER A 235 -27.79 -7.30 1.18
N SER A 236 -26.51 -7.47 1.48
CA SER A 236 -25.45 -6.56 1.06
C SER A 236 -25.27 -6.63 -0.45
N LYS A 237 -25.63 -5.54 -1.15
CA LYS A 237 -25.27 -5.32 -2.57
C LYS A 237 -23.90 -4.67 -2.74
N SER A 238 -23.11 -4.57 -1.67
CA SER A 238 -21.79 -3.96 -1.69
C SER A 238 -20.88 -4.64 -2.72
N SER A 239 -20.41 -3.87 -3.69
CA SER A 239 -19.41 -4.31 -4.67
C SER A 239 -17.98 -4.05 -4.18
N ILE A 240 -17.77 -3.71 -2.90
CA ILE A 240 -16.51 -3.13 -2.40
C ILE A 240 -15.31 -4.06 -2.53
N PHE A 241 -15.56 -5.33 -2.28
CA PHE A 241 -14.59 -6.41 -2.47
C PHE A 241 -14.97 -7.30 -3.66
N ASN A 242 -15.98 -6.89 -4.43
CA ASN A 242 -16.36 -7.55 -5.66
C ASN A 242 -15.42 -7.01 -6.75
N ASP A 243 -14.90 -7.88 -7.61
CA ASP A 243 -13.77 -7.69 -8.55
C ASP A 243 -13.86 -6.50 -9.54
N ALA A 244 -14.84 -5.60 -9.37
CA ALA A 244 -15.24 -4.56 -10.32
C ALA A 244 -15.13 -3.11 -9.81
N ILE A 245 -14.56 -2.80 -8.63
CA ILE A 245 -14.17 -1.41 -8.36
C ILE A 245 -12.85 -1.11 -9.06
N ILE A 246 -13.00 -0.80 -10.36
CA ILE A 246 -11.95 -0.55 -11.34
C ILE A 246 -11.05 0.59 -10.88
N SER A 247 -9.85 0.26 -10.42
CA SER A 247 -8.66 1.08 -10.59
C SER A 247 -7.74 0.37 -11.59
N GLU A 248 -6.63 0.99 -12.01
CA GLU A 248 -5.61 0.32 -12.85
C GLU A 248 -5.10 -1.00 -12.22
N ASN A 249 -5.31 -1.19 -10.91
CA ASN A 249 -5.12 -2.43 -10.18
C ASN A 249 -6.43 -2.82 -9.46
N ILE A 250 -6.87 -4.06 -9.61
CA ILE A 250 -7.93 -4.65 -8.77
C ILE A 250 -7.34 -4.82 -7.35
N VAL A 251 -8.07 -4.40 -6.32
CA VAL A 251 -7.60 -4.45 -4.93
C VAL A 251 -8.58 -5.27 -4.10
N ASP A 252 -8.26 -6.55 -3.98
CA ASP A 252 -9.05 -7.49 -3.19
C ASP A 252 -8.93 -7.20 -1.69
N ALA A 253 -9.81 -7.81 -0.89
CA ALA A 253 -9.70 -7.77 0.56
C ALA A 253 -8.32 -8.31 1.00
N GLY A 254 -7.65 -7.60 1.91
CA GLY A 254 -6.35 -8.02 2.43
C GLY A 254 -5.16 -7.72 1.51
N ALA A 255 -5.35 -6.94 0.43
CA ALA A 255 -4.27 -6.56 -0.47
C ALA A 255 -3.10 -5.83 0.23
N VAL A 256 -3.37 -5.10 1.32
CA VAL A 256 -2.32 -4.47 2.14
C VAL A 256 -1.48 -5.53 2.86
N LEU A 257 -2.09 -6.61 3.37
CA LEU A 257 -1.35 -7.74 3.95
C LEU A 257 -0.47 -8.42 2.89
N TYR A 258 -0.98 -8.60 1.66
CA TYR A 258 -0.16 -9.05 0.54
C TYR A 258 1.05 -8.14 0.29
N GLY A 259 0.87 -6.81 0.34
CA GLY A 259 1.96 -5.85 0.26
C GLY A 259 3.02 -6.03 1.37
N ILE A 260 2.59 -6.33 2.60
CA ILE A 260 3.50 -6.66 3.72
C ILE A 260 4.27 -7.96 3.41
N SER A 261 3.59 -8.99 2.90
CA SER A 261 4.21 -10.26 2.50
C SER A 261 5.26 -10.08 1.39
N GLU A 262 4.96 -9.26 0.37
CA GLU A 262 5.92 -8.90 -0.68
C GLU A 262 7.15 -8.18 -0.11
N SER A 263 6.94 -7.25 0.83
CA SER A 263 8.01 -6.53 1.52
C SER A 263 8.92 -7.45 2.33
N LEU A 264 8.35 -8.42 3.07
CA LEU A 264 9.09 -9.47 3.78
C LEU A 264 10.00 -10.27 2.82
N ARG A 265 9.44 -10.73 1.71
CA ARG A 265 10.18 -11.51 0.69
C ARG A 265 11.23 -10.70 -0.06
N ALA A 266 10.99 -9.40 -0.26
CA ALA A 266 11.97 -8.50 -0.85
C ALA A 266 13.13 -8.21 0.12
N GLY A 267 12.82 -8.00 1.40
CA GLY A 267 13.80 -7.78 2.46
C GLY A 267 14.72 -8.98 2.69
N SER A 268 14.18 -10.20 2.62
CA SER A 268 14.94 -11.46 2.74
C SER A 268 16.11 -11.57 1.74
N ARG A 269 15.99 -10.95 0.57
CA ARG A 269 17.00 -11.02 -0.51
C ARG A 269 18.15 -10.03 -0.33
N LYS A 270 18.04 -9.05 0.58
CA LYS A 270 19.05 -8.01 0.80
C LYS A 270 19.76 -8.24 2.13
N VAL A 271 20.99 -8.75 2.05
CA VAL A 271 21.90 -8.93 3.20
C VAL A 271 22.35 -7.55 3.69
N SER A 272 21.62 -6.93 4.63
CA SER A 272 22.06 -5.65 5.24
C SER A 272 22.11 -5.74 6.76
N LYS A 273 23.17 -5.18 7.35
CA LYS A 273 23.63 -5.39 8.73
C LYS A 273 22.95 -4.55 9.84
N ASN A 274 21.94 -3.73 9.53
CA ASN A 274 21.29 -2.87 10.52
C ASN A 274 19.86 -3.33 10.82
N VAL A 275 19.46 -3.26 12.10
CA VAL A 275 18.16 -3.59 12.72
C VAL A 275 17.25 -4.40 11.81
N SER A 276 17.17 -5.72 12.06
CA SER A 276 16.50 -6.65 11.15
C SER A 276 15.12 -6.10 10.77
N PRO A 277 14.85 -5.85 9.47
CA PRO A 277 13.54 -5.39 9.01
C PRO A 277 12.40 -6.27 9.55
N ARG A 278 12.73 -7.51 9.92
CA ARG A 278 11.92 -8.51 10.61
C ARG A 278 11.25 -8.00 11.88
N THR A 279 11.97 -7.28 12.77
CA THR A 279 11.38 -6.81 14.05
C THR A 279 10.21 -5.86 13.80
N SER A 280 10.33 -4.92 12.87
CA SER A 280 9.25 -3.99 12.54
C SER A 280 8.04 -4.68 11.90
N HIS A 281 8.23 -5.75 11.14
CA HIS A 281 7.12 -6.54 10.61
C HIS A 281 6.44 -7.34 11.71
N VAL A 282 7.19 -7.97 12.61
CA VAL A 282 6.63 -8.68 13.77
C VAL A 282 5.81 -7.71 14.62
N ASP A 283 6.34 -6.52 14.94
CA ASP A 283 5.62 -5.52 15.71
C ASP A 283 4.33 -5.07 15.04
N LEU A 284 4.37 -4.82 13.72
CA LEU A 284 3.18 -4.46 12.93
C LEU A 284 2.15 -5.59 12.94
N LEU A 285 2.55 -6.82 12.60
CA LEU A 285 1.65 -7.97 12.54
C LEU A 285 1.05 -8.30 13.90
N SER A 286 1.84 -8.23 14.98
CA SER A 286 1.34 -8.36 16.36
C SER A 286 0.32 -7.27 16.70
N ALA A 287 0.51 -6.03 16.22
CA ALA A 287 -0.41 -4.94 16.48
C ALA A 287 -1.76 -5.09 15.78
N ILE A 288 -1.82 -5.79 14.63
CA ILE A 288 -3.07 -6.03 13.88
C ILE A 288 -3.68 -7.41 14.11
N LEU A 289 -2.98 -8.33 14.78
CA LEU A 289 -3.37 -9.73 14.99
C LEU A 289 -4.83 -9.89 15.42
N GLN A 290 -5.21 -9.25 16.53
CA GLN A 290 -6.55 -9.42 17.09
C GLN A 290 -7.63 -8.85 16.17
N THR A 291 -7.34 -7.75 15.47
CA THR A 291 -8.27 -7.16 14.50
C THR A 291 -8.51 -8.10 13.33
N VAL A 292 -7.44 -8.70 12.78
CA VAL A 292 -7.54 -9.62 11.64
C VAL A 292 -8.25 -10.91 12.07
N LEU A 293 -7.83 -11.55 13.16
CA LEU A 293 -8.43 -12.82 13.61
C LEU A 293 -9.91 -12.67 13.99
N ARG A 294 -10.28 -11.55 14.63
CA ARG A 294 -11.68 -11.24 14.94
C ARG A 294 -12.51 -11.06 13.67
N THR A 295 -11.91 -10.52 12.61
CA THR A 295 -12.58 -10.31 11.32
C THR A 295 -12.78 -11.63 10.58
N ILE A 296 -11.73 -12.46 10.49
CA ILE A 296 -11.82 -13.80 9.87
C ILE A 296 -12.85 -14.66 10.60
N SER A 297 -12.90 -14.57 11.94
CA SER A 297 -13.83 -15.33 12.77
C SER A 297 -15.22 -14.69 12.91
N HIS A 298 -15.44 -13.50 12.33
CA HIS A 298 -16.70 -12.77 12.49
C HIS A 298 -17.84 -13.57 11.86
N PRO A 299 -18.99 -13.79 12.52
CA PRO A 299 -20.09 -14.57 11.95
C PRO A 299 -20.67 -13.89 10.70
N CYS A 300 -20.98 -14.66 9.65
CA CYS A 300 -21.70 -14.18 8.47
C CYS A 300 -22.67 -15.25 7.99
N GLY A 301 -23.87 -14.86 7.56
CA GLY A 301 -24.83 -15.78 6.95
C GLY A 301 -24.41 -16.12 5.53
N GLN A 302 -24.28 -17.41 5.20
CA GLN A 302 -24.05 -17.83 3.82
C GLN A 302 -25.34 -17.67 3.01
N ALA A 303 -25.27 -16.98 1.87
CA ALA A 303 -26.27 -17.08 0.82
C ALA A 303 -25.62 -17.14 -0.56
N THR A 304 -26.40 -17.63 -1.50
CA THR A 304 -26.08 -17.63 -2.93
C THR A 304 -25.87 -16.21 -3.43
N GLY A 305 -24.70 -15.91 -4.01
CA GLY A 305 -24.39 -14.61 -4.63
C GLY A 305 -23.70 -13.59 -3.72
N PHE A 306 -23.42 -13.93 -2.45
CA PHE A 306 -22.60 -13.10 -1.56
C PHE A 306 -21.12 -13.51 -1.67
N LEU A 307 -20.25 -12.58 -2.06
CA LEU A 307 -18.81 -12.76 -1.96
C LEU A 307 -18.36 -12.46 -0.52
N ASP A 308 -17.77 -13.45 0.13
CA ASP A 308 -17.31 -13.35 1.51
C ASP A 308 -15.84 -12.87 1.57
N PRO A 309 -15.59 -11.58 1.87
CA PRO A 309 -14.23 -11.03 1.84
C PRO A 309 -13.33 -11.55 2.97
N ARG A 310 -13.90 -12.27 3.96
CA ARG A 310 -13.10 -12.97 4.98
C ARG A 310 -12.18 -14.00 4.35
N THR A 311 -12.60 -14.62 3.23
CA THR A 311 -11.82 -15.65 2.53
C THR A 311 -10.50 -15.08 2.00
N THR A 312 -10.54 -14.00 1.21
CA THR A 312 -9.33 -13.36 0.68
C THR A 312 -8.48 -12.71 1.77
N LEU A 313 -9.11 -12.09 2.78
CA LEU A 313 -8.38 -11.58 3.95
C LEU A 313 -7.61 -12.69 4.67
N SER A 314 -8.26 -13.84 4.85
CA SER A 314 -7.66 -15.01 5.48
C SER A 314 -6.49 -15.53 4.65
N GLU A 315 -6.66 -15.69 3.35
CA GLU A 315 -5.58 -16.09 2.45
C GLU A 315 -4.36 -15.16 2.59
N ALA A 316 -4.59 -13.84 2.52
CA ALA A 316 -3.55 -12.83 2.65
C ALA A 316 -2.84 -12.89 4.01
N TRP A 317 -3.59 -13.13 5.09
CA TRP A 317 -3.02 -13.29 6.44
C TRP A 317 -2.06 -14.48 6.51
N TYR A 318 -2.50 -15.67 6.12
CA TYR A 318 -1.68 -16.89 6.22
C TYR A 318 -0.48 -16.88 5.24
N LEU A 319 -0.62 -16.28 4.05
CA LEU A 319 0.52 -16.08 3.15
C LEU A 319 1.54 -15.07 3.70
N THR A 320 1.09 -14.09 4.49
CA THR A 320 1.98 -13.14 5.18
C THR A 320 2.72 -13.80 6.32
N LEU A 321 2.04 -14.61 7.13
CA LEU A 321 2.68 -15.39 8.20
C LEU A 321 3.68 -16.41 7.67
N SER A 322 3.34 -17.11 6.59
CA SER A 322 4.25 -18.05 5.93
C SER A 322 5.51 -17.36 5.42
N ALA A 323 5.36 -16.17 4.82
CA ALA A 323 6.51 -15.36 4.42
C ALA A 323 7.35 -14.89 5.62
N LEU A 324 6.72 -14.56 6.75
CA LEU A 324 7.43 -14.22 7.99
C LEU A 324 8.23 -15.42 8.51
N LEU A 325 7.63 -16.61 8.56
CA LEU A 325 8.29 -17.84 8.99
C LEU A 325 9.50 -18.18 8.11
N ASP A 326 9.35 -18.11 6.78
CA ASP A 326 10.45 -18.31 5.84
C ASP A 326 11.64 -17.37 6.13
N VAL A 327 11.34 -16.12 6.49
CA VAL A 327 12.35 -15.10 6.82
C VAL A 327 13.01 -15.35 8.18
N LEU A 328 12.25 -15.84 9.16
CA LEU A 328 12.75 -16.17 10.49
C LEU A 328 13.60 -17.46 10.49
N GLN A 329 13.24 -18.44 9.65
CA GLN A 329 13.95 -19.73 9.53
C GLN A 329 15.31 -19.62 8.82
N LYS A 330 15.47 -18.72 7.84
CA LYS A 330 16.73 -18.48 7.06
C LYS A 330 17.81 -17.72 7.87
N ARG A 331 18.02 -18.11 9.11
CA ARG A 331 18.74 -17.32 10.13
C ARG A 331 20.26 -17.41 9.97
N GLU A 332 20.93 -16.27 9.75
CA GLU A 332 22.40 -16.12 9.93
C GLU A 332 22.78 -15.36 11.22
N ALA A 333 21.88 -14.53 11.79
CA ALA A 333 22.12 -13.74 13.00
C ALA A 333 20.90 -13.80 13.95
N PRO A 334 21.10 -13.79 15.28
CA PRO A 334 20.01 -13.88 16.24
C PRO A 334 19.24 -12.56 16.34
N ASP A 335 17.95 -12.57 15.97
CA ASP A 335 16.96 -11.59 16.45
C ASP A 335 16.86 -11.66 17.99
N GLY A 336 16.54 -10.54 18.63
CA GLY A 336 16.37 -10.47 20.07
C GLY A 336 15.24 -11.39 20.57
N VAL A 337 15.39 -11.91 21.80
CA VAL A 337 14.44 -12.85 22.43
C VAL A 337 12.99 -12.34 22.36
N ALA A 338 12.77 -11.05 22.63
CA ALA A 338 11.46 -10.43 22.56
C ALA A 338 10.80 -10.51 21.17
N THR A 339 11.57 -10.40 20.09
CA THR A 339 11.04 -10.54 18.72
C THR A 339 10.59 -11.97 18.44
N ILE A 340 11.34 -12.96 18.94
CA ILE A 340 11.00 -14.38 18.81
C ILE A 340 9.73 -14.70 19.58
N GLU A 341 9.61 -14.21 20.82
CA GLU A 341 8.41 -14.42 21.65
C GLU A 341 7.16 -13.83 21.00
N LYS A 342 7.24 -12.60 20.46
CA LYS A 342 6.13 -11.98 19.72
C LYS A 342 5.75 -12.77 18.47
N ALA A 343 6.74 -13.25 17.72
CA ALA A 343 6.50 -14.09 16.55
C ALA A 343 5.86 -15.43 16.94
N ALA A 344 6.31 -16.07 18.02
CA ALA A 344 5.73 -17.31 18.53
C ALA A 344 4.27 -17.10 18.96
N HIS A 345 3.97 -16.00 19.66
CA HIS A 345 2.59 -15.64 20.03
C HIS A 345 1.71 -15.41 18.79
N LEU A 346 2.24 -14.70 17.78
CA LEU A 346 1.54 -14.45 16.52
C LEU A 346 1.15 -15.75 15.79
N VAL A 347 2.11 -16.69 15.71
CA VAL A 347 1.92 -18.01 15.11
C VAL A 347 0.92 -18.83 15.91
N GLY A 348 1.09 -18.90 17.24
CA GLY A 348 0.21 -19.67 18.14
C GLY A 348 -1.25 -19.24 18.04
N GLU A 349 -1.53 -17.94 18.14
CA GLU A 349 -2.91 -17.40 18.00
C GLU A 349 -3.50 -17.70 16.61
N SER A 350 -2.68 -17.60 15.56
CA SER A 350 -3.14 -17.88 14.19
C SER A 350 -3.41 -19.37 13.96
N CYS A 351 -2.63 -20.27 14.56
CA CYS A 351 -2.89 -21.71 14.59
C CYS A 351 -4.21 -22.02 15.31
N CYS A 352 -4.43 -21.43 16.49
CA CYS A 352 -5.68 -21.56 17.22
C CYS A 352 -6.87 -21.11 16.38
N ALA A 353 -6.75 -19.97 15.68
CA ALA A 353 -7.79 -19.48 14.77
C ALA A 353 -8.03 -20.45 13.60
N THR A 354 -6.99 -21.03 12.99
CA THR A 354 -7.14 -22.03 11.92
C THR A 354 -7.94 -23.24 12.40
N VAL A 355 -7.57 -23.78 13.57
CA VAL A 355 -8.27 -24.92 14.18
C VAL A 355 -9.74 -24.56 14.42
N LEU A 356 -10.01 -23.40 15.04
CA LEU A 356 -11.38 -22.94 15.27
C LEU A 356 -12.17 -22.85 13.96
N LEU A 357 -11.61 -22.26 12.90
CA LEU A 357 -12.28 -22.13 11.60
C LEU A 357 -12.60 -23.47 10.95
N LEU A 358 -11.68 -24.43 10.99
CA LEU A 358 -11.89 -25.77 10.45
C LEU A 358 -12.97 -26.54 11.20
N PHE A 359 -13.07 -26.36 12.52
CA PHE A 359 -14.01 -27.09 13.37
C PHE A 359 -15.32 -26.33 13.68
N ASN A 360 -15.49 -25.09 13.20
CA ASN A 360 -16.73 -24.31 13.42
C ASN A 360 -17.89 -24.70 12.47
N ARG A 361 -17.72 -25.72 11.62
CA ARG A 361 -18.78 -26.21 10.73
C ARG A 361 -19.77 -27.11 11.49
N SER A 362 -21.06 -26.85 11.31
CA SER A 362 -22.13 -27.70 11.81
C SER A 362 -22.05 -29.10 11.19
N LEU A 363 -22.00 -30.13 12.05
CA LEU A 363 -22.06 -31.54 11.67
C LEU A 363 -23.47 -32.02 11.29
N ALA A 364 -24.44 -31.10 11.15
CA ALA A 364 -25.82 -31.47 10.85
C ALA A 364 -25.93 -32.17 9.48
N LYS A 365 -26.68 -33.27 9.41
CA LYS A 365 -26.80 -34.09 8.19
C LYS A 365 -27.58 -33.40 7.06
N ARG A 366 -28.50 -32.47 7.38
CA ARG A 366 -29.34 -31.77 6.38
C ARG A 366 -28.70 -30.43 5.98
N ALA A 367 -28.61 -30.17 4.68
CA ALA A 367 -28.02 -28.94 4.14
C ALA A 367 -28.75 -27.66 4.61
N THR A 368 -30.08 -27.72 4.75
CA THR A 368 -30.89 -26.60 5.25
C THR A 368 -30.61 -26.24 6.70
N VAL A 369 -30.36 -27.25 7.54
CA VAL A 369 -29.97 -27.06 8.95
C VAL A 369 -28.53 -26.56 9.05
N ARG A 370 -27.62 -27.07 8.20
CA ARG A 370 -26.25 -26.55 8.11
C ARG A 370 -26.22 -25.09 7.70
N ALA A 371 -26.99 -24.67 6.69
CA ALA A 371 -27.04 -23.28 6.25
C ALA A 371 -27.56 -22.32 7.33
N GLN A 372 -28.47 -22.77 8.20
CA GLN A 372 -28.98 -21.96 9.32
C GLN A 372 -28.01 -21.85 10.50
N HIS A 373 -27.11 -22.83 10.68
CA HIS A 373 -26.16 -22.87 11.79
C HIS A 373 -24.71 -22.52 11.40
N ASN A 374 -24.33 -22.64 10.12
CA ASN A 374 -23.01 -22.29 9.61
C ASN A 374 -22.90 -20.78 9.43
N LYS A 375 -22.51 -20.09 10.50
CA LYS A 375 -22.09 -18.68 10.46
C LYS A 375 -20.59 -18.52 10.15
N GLY A 376 -19.89 -19.64 9.94
CA GLY A 376 -18.47 -19.68 9.66
C GLY A 376 -18.12 -19.12 8.28
N MET A 377 -16.82 -18.91 8.06
CA MET A 377 -16.26 -18.63 6.75
C MET A 377 -16.28 -19.91 5.89
N ASP A 378 -16.41 -19.75 4.57
CA ASP A 378 -16.26 -20.89 3.67
C ASP A 378 -14.82 -21.42 3.70
N VAL A 379 -14.64 -22.74 3.61
CA VAL A 379 -13.33 -23.42 3.63
C VAL A 379 -13.08 -24.22 2.35
N ASP A 380 -13.87 -23.99 1.30
CA ASP A 380 -13.71 -24.68 0.01
C ASP A 380 -12.95 -23.79 -1.01
N GLY A 381 -11.97 -23.00 -0.56
CA GLY A 381 -11.24 -22.02 -1.39
C GLY A 381 -9.73 -21.87 -1.12
N PRO A 382 -9.03 -20.99 -1.87
CA PRO A 382 -7.57 -20.79 -1.82
C PRO A 382 -7.01 -20.48 -0.42
N GLN A 383 -7.82 -19.82 0.42
CA GLN A 383 -7.47 -19.52 1.81
C GLN A 383 -7.12 -20.76 2.63
N VAL A 384 -7.71 -21.92 2.33
CA VAL A 384 -7.38 -23.17 3.03
C VAL A 384 -6.03 -23.71 2.59
N LEU A 385 -5.65 -23.56 1.32
CA LEU A 385 -4.30 -23.91 0.87
C LEU A 385 -3.26 -23.03 1.56
N ALA A 386 -3.53 -21.73 1.71
CA ALA A 386 -2.66 -20.83 2.47
C ALA A 386 -2.56 -21.21 3.96
N MET A 387 -3.67 -21.62 4.59
CA MET A 387 -3.67 -22.15 5.96
C MET A 387 -2.83 -23.42 6.10
N LEU A 388 -2.92 -24.34 5.13
CA LEU A 388 -2.16 -25.59 5.14
C LEU A 388 -0.66 -25.34 4.94
N ASP A 389 -0.25 -24.49 3.99
CA ASP A 389 1.16 -24.07 3.82
C ASP A 389 1.71 -23.45 5.11
N PHE A 390 0.90 -22.62 5.77
CA PHE A 390 1.27 -22.04 7.06
C PHE A 390 1.46 -23.09 8.16
N LEU A 391 0.58 -24.10 8.25
CA LEU A 391 0.66 -25.15 9.27
C LEU A 391 1.81 -26.14 9.02
N GLU A 392 2.26 -26.29 7.77
CA GLU A 392 3.40 -27.14 7.42
C GLU A 392 4.75 -26.53 7.83
N LYS A 393 4.83 -25.19 7.87
CA LYS A 393 6.04 -24.42 8.24
C LYS A 393 6.22 -24.25 9.73
#